data_AF-A0AA39SYI3-F1
#
_entry.id   AF-A0AA39SYI3-F1
#
_cell.length_a   1.000
_cell.length_b   1.000
_cell.length_c   1.000
_cell.angle_alpha   90.00
_cell.angle_beta   90.00
_cell.angle_gamma   90.00
#
_symmetry.space_group_name_H-M   'P 1'
#
loop_
_entity.id
_entity.type
_entity.pdbx_description
1 polymer ?
#
loop_
_entity_poly.entity_id
_entity_poly.type
_entity_poly.pdbx_seq_one_letter_code
_entity_poly.pdbx_strand_id
1 'polypeptide(L)'
;MYSYVPRDNCDNYGLCGAYGICIITQSPNCQCLEGFKPKSTGYGDWSEGCVRNKALNYSKLDGFIKFNQMKLPDATNSWVNKSMNLEQCRVKCLENSSCMAYSNLDIRGRGNGCAIWLGDLIDIKQNSNSEQDLFIRMSASELGTKEGPKMKIVVIVTATAAVAGVLIVGYYIYKSRTNFGNFALFAFTKQSTLDQ
;
A
#
# COMPACT_ATOMS: atom_id res chain seq x y z
N MET A 1 -26.11 12.84 23.47
CA MET A 1 -25.28 11.63 23.65
C MET A 1 -23.94 12.10 24.18
N TYR A 2 -23.67 11.92 25.48
CA TYR A 2 -22.38 12.28 26.07
C TYR A 2 -21.37 11.19 25.71
N SER A 3 -20.31 11.54 24.98
CA SER A 3 -19.17 10.63 24.82
C SER A 3 -18.17 10.91 25.92
N TYR A 4 -17.85 9.90 26.74
CA TYR A 4 -16.75 9.97 27.68
C TYR A 4 -15.42 9.94 26.91
N VAL A 5 -14.47 10.78 27.31
CA VAL A 5 -13.13 10.87 26.74
C VAL A 5 -12.15 10.88 27.92
N PRO A 6 -11.06 10.09 27.90
CA PRO A 6 -10.63 9.14 26.86
C PRO A 6 -11.49 7.87 26.79
N ARG A 7 -11.65 7.29 25.58
CA ARG A 7 -12.44 6.07 25.34
C ARG A 7 -11.60 4.80 25.47
N ASP A 8 -10.30 4.90 25.21
CA ASP A 8 -9.36 3.79 25.27
C ASP A 8 -7.94 4.28 25.59
N ASN A 9 -7.03 3.33 25.83
CA ASN A 9 -5.64 3.64 26.19
C ASN A 9 -4.90 4.43 25.09
N CYS A 10 -5.25 4.26 23.82
CA CYS A 10 -4.64 4.99 22.70
C CYS A 10 -5.10 6.45 22.60
N ASP A 11 -6.06 6.89 23.43
CA ASP A 11 -6.43 8.31 23.54
C ASP A 11 -5.50 9.08 24.51
N ASN A 12 -4.60 8.38 25.22
CA ASN A 12 -3.55 9.02 25.99
C ASN A 12 -2.53 9.66 25.05
N TYR A 13 -2.35 10.97 25.20
CA TYR A 13 -1.46 11.76 24.36
C TYR A 13 -0.03 11.20 24.38
N GLY A 14 0.54 11.00 23.20
CA GLY A 14 1.95 10.62 23.05
C GLY A 14 2.32 9.24 23.57
N LEU A 15 1.35 8.34 23.81
CA LEU A 15 1.60 7.01 24.40
C LEU A 15 2.71 6.21 23.70
N CYS A 16 2.78 6.27 22.37
CA CYS A 16 3.74 5.52 21.57
C CYS A 16 4.98 6.32 21.13
N GLY A 17 5.14 7.55 21.61
CA GLY A 17 6.24 8.44 21.24
C GLY A 17 6.25 8.85 19.76
N ALA A 18 7.36 9.43 19.31
CA ALA A 18 7.54 9.88 17.93
C ALA A 18 7.53 8.73 16.93
N TYR A 19 6.79 8.86 15.83
CA TYR A 19 6.64 7.86 14.76
C TYR A 19 6.15 6.47 15.21
N GLY A 20 5.66 6.35 16.44
CA GLY A 20 4.93 5.20 16.95
C GLY A 20 3.44 5.32 16.64
N ILE A 21 2.80 4.20 16.33
CA ILE A 21 1.35 4.11 16.13
C ILE A 21 0.72 3.27 17.23
N CYS A 22 -0.37 3.79 17.81
CA CYS A 22 -1.18 3.04 18.76
C CYS A 22 -2.31 2.26 18.07
N ILE A 23 -2.38 0.96 18.36
CA ILE A 23 -3.37 0.03 17.83
C ILE A 23 -4.04 -0.67 19.01
N ILE A 24 -5.33 -0.42 19.20
CA ILE A 24 -6.10 -0.90 20.37
C ILE A 24 -6.14 -2.44 20.40
N THR A 25 -6.15 -3.09 19.24
CA THR A 25 -6.29 -4.54 19.11
C THR A 25 -4.98 -5.31 19.25
N GLN A 26 -3.83 -4.63 19.37
CA GLN A 26 -2.52 -5.27 19.48
C GLN A 26 -1.99 -5.27 20.92
N SER A 27 -1.16 -6.26 21.23
CA SER A 27 -0.42 -6.37 22.49
C SER A 27 1.05 -6.65 22.18
N PRO A 28 1.97 -5.68 22.38
CA PRO A 28 1.73 -4.33 22.92
C PRO A 28 0.91 -3.43 21.98
N ASN A 29 0.21 -2.44 22.52
CA ASN A 29 -0.60 -1.50 21.73
C ASN A 29 0.23 -0.60 20.81
N CYS A 30 1.49 -0.37 21.15
CA CYS A 30 2.39 0.47 20.38
C CYS A 30 3.26 -0.36 19.45
N GLN A 31 3.46 0.13 18.24
CA GLN A 31 4.42 -0.37 17.28
C GLN A 31 4.99 0.79 16.46
N CYS A 32 6.14 0.59 15.82
CA CYS A 32 6.67 1.58 14.90
C CYS A 32 5.95 1.54 13.56
N LEU A 33 5.79 2.71 12.94
CA LEU A 33 5.34 2.79 11.55
C LEU A 33 6.30 2.06 10.61
N GLU A 34 5.80 1.58 9.49
CA GLU A 34 6.62 0.90 8.50
C GLU A 34 7.73 1.84 7.98
N GLY A 35 8.98 1.36 7.97
CA GLY A 35 10.16 2.19 7.67
C GLY A 35 10.81 2.82 8.90
N PHE A 36 10.32 2.49 10.10
CA PHE A 36 10.88 2.92 11.37
C PHE A 36 11.17 1.70 12.25
N LYS A 37 12.04 1.89 13.25
CA LYS A 37 12.40 0.89 14.26
C LYS A 37 12.40 1.53 15.65
N PRO A 38 12.19 0.74 16.72
CA PRO A 38 12.22 1.26 18.08
C PRO A 38 13.57 1.94 18.37
N LYS A 39 13.53 3.09 19.06
CA LYS A 39 14.74 3.77 19.50
C LYS A 39 15.40 3.05 20.69
N SER A 40 14.58 2.60 21.62
CA SER A 40 14.99 1.79 22.77
C SER A 40 14.62 0.32 22.58
N THR A 41 15.43 -0.58 23.13
CA THR A 41 15.15 -2.03 23.20
C THR A 41 14.36 -2.41 24.44
N GLY A 42 14.08 -1.46 25.33
CA GLY A 42 13.34 -1.67 26.58
C GLY A 42 11.91 -2.10 26.29
N TYR A 43 11.58 -3.35 26.62
CA TYR A 43 10.23 -3.88 26.50
C TYR A 43 9.24 -3.01 27.29
N GLY A 44 8.34 -2.34 26.58
CA GLY A 44 7.20 -1.62 27.17
C GLY A 44 7.39 -0.11 27.35
N ASP A 45 8.59 0.43 27.21
CA ASP A 45 8.80 1.90 27.21
C ASP A 45 8.84 2.44 25.77
N TRP A 46 7.76 3.11 25.38
CA TRP A 46 7.60 3.74 24.06
C TRP A 46 7.81 5.25 24.10
N SER A 47 8.22 5.83 25.24
CA SER A 47 8.42 7.28 25.40
C SER A 47 9.47 7.84 24.44
N GLU A 48 10.50 7.05 24.14
CA GLU A 48 11.54 7.37 23.17
C GLU A 48 11.09 7.23 21.70
N GLY A 49 9.96 6.58 21.47
CA GLY A 49 9.38 6.36 20.15
C GLY A 49 10.25 5.55 19.20
N CYS A 50 10.17 5.91 17.93
CA CYS A 50 10.75 5.21 16.81
C CYS A 50 11.66 6.12 16.00
N VAL A 51 12.71 5.54 15.41
CA VAL A 51 13.64 6.22 14.51
C VAL A 51 13.54 5.63 13.11
N ARG A 52 13.84 6.44 12.10
CA ARG A 52 13.84 6.01 10.70
C ARG A 52 14.84 4.89 10.45
N ASN A 53 14.49 3.95 9.59
CA ASN A 53 15.41 2.90 9.15
C ASN A 53 16.48 3.46 8.21
N LYS A 54 16.12 4.43 7.36
CA LYS A 54 17.04 5.17 6.48
C LYS A 54 16.92 6.67 6.72
N ALA A 55 18.06 7.35 6.71
CA ALA A 55 18.10 8.80 6.79
C ALA A 55 17.45 9.44 5.55
N LEU A 56 16.78 10.56 5.75
CA LEU A 56 16.28 11.39 4.65
C LEU A 56 17.44 12.12 4.00
N ASN A 57 17.37 12.29 2.68
CA ASN A 57 18.32 13.14 1.95
C ASN A 57 17.81 14.58 1.83
N TYR A 58 16.59 14.86 2.30
CA TYR A 58 15.90 16.15 2.20
C TYR A 58 15.88 16.71 0.78
N SER A 59 15.95 15.80 -0.19
CA SER A 59 16.04 16.12 -1.60
C SER A 59 14.67 15.92 -2.23
N LYS A 60 14.50 16.43 -3.46
CA LYS A 60 13.31 16.15 -4.28
C LYS A 60 13.16 14.66 -4.66
N LEU A 61 14.17 13.83 -4.36
CA LEU A 61 14.13 12.39 -4.58
C LEU A 61 13.48 11.63 -3.42
N ASP A 62 13.38 12.25 -2.23
CA ASP A 62 12.52 11.72 -1.18
C ASP A 62 11.08 11.62 -1.71
N GLY A 63 10.31 10.71 -1.13
CA GLY A 63 8.91 10.57 -1.48
C GLY A 63 8.09 10.26 -0.25
N PHE A 64 6.93 9.62 -0.44
CA PHE A 64 5.99 9.41 0.65
C PHE A 64 5.39 8.02 0.62
N ILE A 65 5.16 7.47 1.81
CA ILE A 65 4.35 6.28 2.02
C ILE A 65 3.00 6.73 2.57
N LYS A 66 1.93 6.17 1.99
CA LYS A 66 0.54 6.40 2.40
C LYS A 66 0.16 5.43 3.53
N PHE A 67 -0.33 5.98 4.64
CA PHE A 67 -0.90 5.25 5.77
C PHE A 67 -2.39 5.55 5.85
N ASN A 68 -3.21 4.51 5.79
CA ASN A 68 -4.68 4.64 5.75
C ASN A 68 -5.27 4.56 7.15
N GLN A 69 -6.48 5.11 7.33
CA GLN A 69 -7.29 4.93 8.54
C GLN A 69 -6.57 5.39 9.81
N MET A 70 -5.98 6.59 9.72
CA MET A 70 -5.19 7.16 10.80
C MET A 70 -6.00 8.23 11.53
N LYS A 71 -5.83 8.31 12.85
CA LYS A 71 -5.92 9.58 13.57
C LYS A 71 -4.66 10.36 13.17
N LEU A 72 -4.85 11.57 12.64
CA LEU A 72 -3.74 12.42 12.23
C LEU A 72 -2.88 12.81 13.46
N PRO A 73 -1.58 13.07 13.26
CA PRO A 73 -0.67 13.46 14.35
C PRO A 73 -1.08 14.77 14.99
N ASP A 74 -0.51 15.06 16.15
CA ASP A 74 -0.63 16.35 16.82
C ASP A 74 -0.37 17.53 15.85
N ALA A 75 -1.21 18.54 15.93
CA ALA A 75 -1.23 19.65 14.98
C ALA A 75 -0.42 20.87 15.43
N THR A 76 0.30 20.80 16.57
CA THR A 76 1.05 21.94 17.13
C THR A 76 2.07 22.50 16.14
N ASN A 77 2.82 21.61 15.47
CA ASN A 77 3.79 21.98 14.44
C ASN A 77 3.26 21.68 13.04
N SER A 78 2.08 22.22 12.72
CA SER A 78 1.46 22.02 11.41
C SER A 78 1.10 23.32 10.70
N TRP A 79 0.99 23.24 9.37
CA TRP A 79 0.51 24.30 8.50
C TRP A 79 -0.66 23.79 7.66
N VAL A 80 -1.67 24.64 7.45
CA VAL A 80 -2.90 24.25 6.76
C VAL A 80 -3.27 25.22 5.65
N ASN A 81 -3.80 24.70 4.54
CA ASN A 81 -4.33 25.50 3.44
C ASN A 81 -5.52 24.80 2.78
N LYS A 82 -6.70 25.42 2.86
CA LYS A 82 -7.97 24.85 2.36
C LYS A 82 -8.13 24.90 0.84
N SER A 83 -7.34 25.72 0.15
CA SER A 83 -7.44 25.91 -1.30
C SER A 83 -6.54 24.97 -2.08
N MET A 84 -5.55 24.37 -1.42
CA MET A 84 -4.62 23.44 -2.05
C MET A 84 -5.22 22.04 -2.17
N ASN A 85 -4.93 21.39 -3.29
CA ASN A 85 -5.20 19.96 -3.46
C ASN A 85 -4.03 19.10 -2.93
N LEU A 86 -4.27 17.78 -2.87
CA LEU A 86 -3.31 16.81 -2.34
C LEU A 86 -1.95 16.82 -3.06
N GLU A 87 -1.95 16.98 -4.39
CA GLU A 87 -0.70 16.99 -5.18
C GLU A 87 0.11 18.26 -4.93
N GLN A 88 -0.56 19.42 -4.83
CA GLN A 88 0.09 20.65 -4.41
C GLN A 88 0.65 20.52 -2.99
N CYS A 89 -0.05 19.82 -2.10
CA CYS A 89 0.41 19.53 -0.74
C CYS A 89 1.72 18.71 -0.75
N ARG A 90 1.76 17.67 -1.58
CA ARG A 90 2.96 16.83 -1.81
C ARG A 90 4.16 17.66 -2.27
N VAL A 91 3.98 18.49 -3.30
CA VAL A 91 5.04 19.36 -3.84
C VAL A 91 5.53 20.32 -2.78
N LYS A 92 4.61 20.99 -2.08
CA LYS A 92 4.94 21.97 -1.04
C LYS A 92 5.72 21.35 0.12
N CYS A 93 5.36 20.13 0.50
CA CYS A 93 6.08 19.38 1.52
C CYS A 93 7.50 19.01 1.05
N LEU A 94 7.69 18.56 -0.19
CA LEU A 94 9.03 18.24 -0.70
C LEU A 94 9.97 19.44 -0.75
N GLU A 95 9.44 20.63 -1.03
CA GLU A 95 10.19 21.89 -1.04
C GLU A 95 10.64 22.36 0.36
N ASN A 96 10.01 21.83 1.42
CA ASN A 96 10.35 22.15 2.80
C ASN A 96 11.12 20.98 3.45
N SER A 97 12.39 21.17 3.78
CA SER A 97 13.22 20.13 4.42
C SER A 97 12.71 19.73 5.80
N SER A 98 12.00 20.60 6.50
CA SER A 98 11.39 20.30 7.80
C SER A 98 10.08 19.51 7.68
N CYS A 99 9.49 19.42 6.49
CA CYS A 99 8.24 18.68 6.31
C CYS A 99 8.46 17.17 6.46
N MET A 100 7.68 16.55 7.34
CA MET A 100 7.71 15.11 7.61
C MET A 100 6.45 14.38 7.16
N ALA A 101 5.31 15.05 7.05
CA ALA A 101 4.10 14.44 6.51
C ALA A 101 3.10 15.46 5.94
N TYR A 102 2.15 14.96 5.16
CA TYR A 102 0.99 15.73 4.74
C TYR A 102 -0.29 14.89 4.66
N SER A 103 -1.44 15.54 4.61
CA SER A 103 -2.77 14.92 4.47
C SER A 103 -3.77 15.91 3.86
N ASN A 104 -4.93 15.40 3.42
CA ASN A 104 -6.09 16.24 3.10
C ASN A 104 -6.73 16.76 4.39
N LEU A 105 -7.24 17.99 4.37
CA LEU A 105 -7.99 18.57 5.50
C LEU A 105 -9.43 18.06 5.59
N ASP A 106 -10.11 18.04 4.44
CA ASP A 106 -11.47 17.54 4.29
C ASP A 106 -11.43 16.27 3.46
N ILE A 107 -12.12 15.23 3.93
CA ILE A 107 -12.25 13.93 3.27
C ILE A 107 -13.49 13.85 2.38
N ARG A 108 -14.38 14.86 2.39
CA ARG A 108 -15.58 14.90 1.54
C ARG A 108 -15.20 15.01 0.06
N GLY A 109 -15.89 14.27 -0.80
CA GLY A 109 -15.71 14.35 -2.26
C GLY A 109 -14.35 13.81 -2.73
N ARG A 110 -13.57 14.60 -3.48
CA ARG A 110 -12.19 14.22 -3.90
C ARG A 110 -11.14 14.43 -2.80
N GLY A 111 -11.56 14.90 -1.63
CA GLY A 111 -10.68 15.47 -0.62
C GLY A 111 -10.19 16.86 -1.02
N ASN A 112 -10.25 17.81 -0.08
CA ASN A 112 -9.83 19.18 -0.31
C ASN A 112 -9.01 19.71 0.87
N GLY A 113 -8.15 20.67 0.57
CA GLY A 113 -7.26 21.28 1.54
C GLY A 113 -6.05 20.41 1.86
N CYS A 114 -5.07 21.03 2.47
CA CYS A 114 -3.74 20.50 2.71
C CYS A 114 -3.37 20.76 4.17
N ALA A 115 -2.98 19.71 4.90
CA ALA A 115 -2.32 19.79 6.18
C ALA A 115 -0.88 19.27 6.02
N ILE A 116 0.09 20.01 6.54
CA ILE A 116 1.52 19.68 6.50
C ILE A 116 2.05 19.68 7.92
N TRP A 117 2.77 18.62 8.31
CA TRP A 117 3.45 18.52 9.60
C TRP A 117 4.95 18.79 9.43
N LEU A 118 5.49 19.60 10.33
CA LEU A 118 6.89 19.98 10.41
C LEU A 118 7.52 19.32 11.65
N GLY A 119 8.62 18.60 11.45
CA GLY A 119 9.28 17.84 12.52
C GLY A 119 8.58 16.53 12.87
N ASP A 120 8.92 15.98 14.03
CA ASP A 120 8.53 14.63 14.41
C ASP A 120 7.02 14.48 14.64
N LEU A 121 6.48 13.34 14.21
CA LEU A 121 5.05 13.06 14.26
C LEU A 121 4.73 12.31 15.56
N ILE A 122 3.81 12.84 16.36
CA ILE A 122 3.42 12.28 17.67
C ILE A 122 1.89 12.13 17.71
N ASP A 123 1.39 11.27 18.59
CA ASP A 123 -0.04 11.08 18.86
C ASP A 123 -0.82 10.43 17.69
N ILE A 124 -0.14 9.49 17.00
CA ILE A 124 -0.72 8.72 15.89
C ILE A 124 -1.43 7.47 16.43
N LYS A 125 -2.65 7.26 15.97
CA LYS A 125 -3.48 6.10 16.32
C LYS A 125 -4.11 5.50 15.08
N GLN A 126 -4.17 4.17 15.02
CA GLN A 126 -5.01 3.51 14.02
C GLN A 126 -6.47 3.67 14.43
N ASN A 127 -7.26 4.23 13.53
CA ASN A 127 -8.69 4.40 13.73
C ASN A 127 -9.41 3.80 12.53
N SER A 128 -9.95 2.59 12.68
CA SER A 128 -10.67 1.87 11.62
C SER A 128 -11.88 2.63 11.07
N ASN A 129 -12.40 3.61 11.82
CA ASN A 129 -13.52 4.45 11.40
C ASN A 129 -13.06 5.77 10.76
N SER A 130 -11.75 6.03 10.69
CA SER A 130 -11.19 7.21 10.02
C SER A 130 -11.02 6.93 8.52
N GLU A 131 -11.43 7.86 7.68
CA GLU A 131 -11.13 7.85 6.24
C GLU A 131 -9.91 8.73 5.91
N GLN A 132 -9.18 9.21 6.92
CA GLN A 132 -8.04 10.08 6.72
C GLN A 132 -6.77 9.28 6.42
N ASP A 133 -6.13 9.66 5.32
CA ASP A 133 -4.84 9.14 4.88
C ASP A 133 -3.73 10.09 5.31
N LEU A 134 -2.65 9.56 5.86
CA LEU A 134 -1.44 10.31 6.19
C LEU A 134 -0.30 9.89 5.27
N PHE A 135 0.35 10.86 4.61
CA PHE A 135 1.48 10.62 3.72
C PHE A 135 2.76 11.04 4.44
N ILE A 136 3.57 10.08 4.87
CA ILE A 136 4.80 10.34 5.64
C ILE A 136 5.99 10.33 4.69
N ARG A 137 6.87 11.33 4.82
CA ARG A 137 8.09 11.48 4.00
C ARG A 137 9.06 10.35 4.29
N MET A 138 9.63 9.76 3.26
CA MET A 138 10.52 8.59 3.31
C MET A 138 11.71 8.77 2.38
N SER A 139 12.83 8.10 2.68
CA SER A 139 14.01 8.18 1.82
C SER A 139 13.71 7.55 0.46
N ALA A 140 14.32 8.07 -0.61
CA ALA A 140 14.20 7.49 -1.95
C ALA A 140 14.55 5.99 -1.97
N SER A 141 15.52 5.58 -1.16
CA SER A 141 16.01 4.20 -1.05
C SER A 141 14.98 3.22 -0.48
N GLU A 142 14.02 3.71 0.29
CA GLU A 142 12.93 2.89 0.87
C GLU A 142 11.71 2.78 -0.05
N LEU A 143 11.64 3.63 -1.08
CA LEU A 143 10.53 3.63 -2.03
C LEU A 143 10.79 2.65 -3.19
N GLY A 144 12.06 2.43 -3.55
CA GLY A 144 12.47 1.53 -4.62
C GLY A 144 12.33 0.03 -4.31
N THR A 145 12.04 -0.34 -3.07
CA THR A 145 11.85 -1.74 -2.66
C THR A 145 10.38 -2.15 -2.57
N LYS A 146 9.44 -1.19 -2.67
CA LYS A 146 7.99 -1.45 -2.58
C LYS A 146 7.31 -1.46 -3.95
N GLU A 147 7.79 -2.30 -4.85
CA GLU A 147 6.96 -2.77 -5.97
C GLU A 147 6.30 -4.11 -5.61
N GLY A 148 5.31 -4.09 -4.72
CA GLY A 148 4.23 -5.08 -4.74
C GLY A 148 3.01 -4.47 -5.46
N PRO A 149 2.25 -5.16 -6.33
CA PRO A 149 2.20 -6.57 -6.69
C PRO A 149 2.52 -6.83 -8.18
N LYS A 150 3.54 -6.19 -8.76
CA LYS A 150 3.90 -6.45 -10.17
C LYS A 150 4.28 -7.92 -10.40
N MET A 151 4.93 -8.57 -9.43
CA MET A 151 5.24 -10.01 -9.50
C MET A 151 3.99 -10.90 -9.53
N LYS A 152 2.92 -10.59 -8.77
CA LYS A 152 1.69 -11.41 -8.80
C LYS A 152 0.97 -11.29 -10.15
N ILE A 153 0.92 -10.10 -10.72
CA ILE A 153 0.32 -9.87 -12.05
C ILE A 153 1.14 -10.59 -13.13
N VAL A 154 2.48 -10.49 -13.09
CA VAL A 154 3.34 -11.17 -14.07
C VAL A 154 3.21 -12.70 -13.98
N VAL A 155 3.15 -13.28 -12.77
CA VAL A 155 2.98 -14.74 -12.59
C VAL A 155 1.60 -15.21 -13.05
N ILE A 156 0.53 -14.44 -12.79
CA ILE A 156 -0.83 -14.80 -13.25
C ILE A 156 -0.92 -14.72 -14.79
N VAL A 157 -0.35 -13.68 -15.39
CA VAL A 157 -0.37 -13.50 -16.86
C VAL A 157 0.45 -14.58 -17.56
N THR A 158 1.61 -14.98 -17.02
CA THR A 158 2.44 -16.03 -17.63
C THR A 158 1.81 -17.42 -17.47
N ALA A 159 1.22 -17.74 -16.31
CA ALA A 159 0.54 -19.01 -16.09
C ALA A 159 -0.69 -19.18 -16.99
N THR A 160 -1.50 -18.14 -17.14
CA THR A 160 -2.72 -18.18 -17.98
C THR A 160 -2.38 -18.33 -19.47
N ALA A 161 -1.35 -17.63 -19.96
CA ALA A 161 -0.90 -17.75 -21.34
C ALA A 161 -0.35 -19.15 -21.67
N ALA A 162 0.41 -19.77 -20.76
CA ALA A 162 0.95 -21.11 -20.95
C ALA A 162 -0.17 -22.17 -21.06
N VAL A 163 -1.17 -22.10 -20.18
CA VAL A 163 -2.31 -23.04 -20.19
C VAL A 163 -3.11 -22.91 -21.49
N ALA A 164 -3.40 -21.68 -21.93
CA ALA A 164 -4.11 -21.44 -23.19
C ALA A 164 -3.33 -22.00 -24.40
N GLY A 165 -2.01 -21.81 -24.44
CA GLY A 165 -1.15 -22.35 -25.48
C GLY A 165 -1.22 -23.89 -25.58
N VAL A 166 -1.15 -24.59 -24.45
CA VAL A 166 -1.23 -26.06 -24.41
C VAL A 166 -2.60 -26.57 -24.91
N LEU A 167 -3.69 -25.91 -24.52
CA LEU A 167 -5.04 -26.28 -24.97
C LEU A 167 -5.22 -26.09 -26.48
N ILE A 168 -4.68 -24.99 -27.03
CA ILE A 168 -4.74 -24.71 -28.46
C ILE A 168 -3.95 -25.76 -29.26
N VAL A 169 -2.72 -26.06 -28.84
CA VAL A 169 -1.89 -27.09 -29.48
C VAL A 169 -2.56 -28.47 -29.38
N GLY A 170 -3.09 -28.81 -28.21
CA GLY A 170 -3.84 -30.05 -28.00
C GLY A 170 -5.06 -30.15 -28.92
N TYR A 171 -5.82 -29.06 -29.09
CA TYR A 171 -6.94 -29.00 -30.03
C TYR A 171 -6.50 -29.20 -31.48
N TYR A 172 -5.40 -28.57 -31.92
CA TYR A 172 -4.88 -28.76 -33.27
C TYR A 172 -4.41 -30.20 -33.52
N ILE A 173 -3.75 -30.83 -32.53
CA ILE A 173 -3.34 -32.25 -32.61
C ILE A 173 -4.56 -33.18 -32.62
N TYR A 174 -5.57 -32.90 -31.80
CA TYR A 174 -6.81 -33.66 -31.80
C TYR A 174 -7.53 -33.55 -33.15
N LYS A 175 -7.68 -32.33 -33.68
CA LYS A 175 -8.32 -32.07 -34.97
C LYS A 175 -7.54 -32.68 -36.14
N SER A 176 -6.22 -32.68 -36.12
CA SER A 176 -5.42 -33.32 -37.18
C SER A 176 -5.57 -34.84 -37.14
N ARG A 177 -5.63 -35.46 -35.95
CA ARG A 177 -5.87 -36.90 -35.79
C ARG A 177 -7.29 -37.32 -36.18
N THR A 178 -8.32 -36.54 -35.84
CA THR A 178 -9.70 -36.84 -36.26
C THR A 178 -9.91 -36.61 -37.75
N ASN A 179 -9.27 -35.60 -38.34
CA ASN A 179 -9.29 -35.42 -39.80
C ASN A 179 -8.57 -36.58 -40.53
N PHE A 180 -7.46 -37.08 -39.98
CA PHE A 180 -6.77 -38.25 -40.55
C PHE A 180 -7.57 -39.54 -40.36
N GLY A 181 -8.23 -39.71 -39.20
CA GLY A 181 -9.13 -40.83 -38.93
C GLY A 181 -10.37 -40.83 -39.82
N ASN A 182 -10.98 -39.66 -40.04
CA ASN A 182 -12.09 -39.50 -40.99
C ASN A 182 -11.62 -39.74 -42.43
N PHE A 183 -10.42 -39.26 -42.83
CA PHE A 183 -9.86 -39.54 -44.15
C PHE A 183 -9.58 -41.04 -44.36
N ALA A 184 -9.06 -41.74 -43.34
CA ALA A 184 -8.86 -43.18 -43.38
C ALA A 184 -10.19 -43.95 -43.46
N LEU A 185 -11.21 -43.58 -42.66
CA LEU A 185 -12.55 -44.15 -42.73
C LEU A 185 -13.18 -43.95 -44.12
N PHE A 186 -13.09 -42.72 -44.68
CA PHE A 186 -13.54 -42.43 -46.05
C PHE A 186 -12.80 -43.28 -47.10
N ALA A 187 -11.48 -43.46 -46.96
CA ALA A 187 -10.68 -44.30 -47.85
C ALA A 187 -11.05 -45.78 -47.76
N PHE A 188 -11.30 -46.30 -46.56
CA PHE A 188 -11.76 -47.68 -46.35
C PHE A 188 -13.16 -47.92 -46.93
N THR A 189 -14.13 -47.02 -46.74
CA THR A 189 -15.46 -47.15 -47.37
C THR A 189 -15.42 -47.10 -48.89
N LYS A 190 -14.50 -46.32 -49.47
CA LYS A 190 -14.33 -46.25 -50.93
C LYS A 190 -13.75 -47.55 -51.52
N GLN A 191 -12.86 -48.20 -50.79
CA GLN A 191 -12.28 -49.49 -51.20
C GLN A 191 -13.33 -50.60 -51.20
N SER A 192 -14.21 -50.66 -50.20
CA SER A 192 -15.29 -51.65 -50.13
C SER A 192 -16.39 -51.50 -51.20
N THR A 193 -16.52 -50.34 -51.83
CA THR A 193 -17.46 -50.11 -52.95
C THR A 193 -16.89 -50.43 -54.33
N LEU A 194 -15.60 -50.77 -54.42
CA LEU A 194 -14.90 -51.09 -55.69
C LEU A 194 -14.65 -52.59 -55.90
N ASP A 195 -14.94 -53.43 -54.90
CA ASP A 195 -14.82 -54.90 -54.94
C ASP A 195 -16.17 -55.62 -55.11
N GLN A 196 -17.20 -54.95 -55.66
CA GLN A 196 -18.49 -55.54 -56.02
C GLN A 196 -18.82 -55.35 -57.50
#